data_AF-A0A5N8TEZ6-F1
#
_entry.id   AF-A0A5N8TEZ6-F1
#
_cell.length_a   1.000
_cell.length_b   1.000
_cell.length_c   1.000
_cell.angle_alpha   90.00
_cell.angle_beta   90.00
_cell.angle_gamma   90.00
#
_symmetry.space_group_name_H-M   'P 1'
#
loop_
_entity.id
_entity.type
_entity.pdbx_description
1 polymer ?
#
loop_
_entity_poly.entity_id
_entity_poly.type
_entity_poly.pdbx_seq_one_letter_code
_entity_poly.pdbx_strand_id
1 'polypeptide(L)' 'VAIARMRNALAETVIDGIKTNIPLQLDIMNDEHFQHGGANIHYLEKKLGLS' A
#
# COMPACT_ATOMS: atom_id res chain seq x y z
N VAL A 1 -14.23 4.62 -1.72
CA VAL A 1 -13.86 6.07 -1.71
C VAL A 1 -12.54 6.33 -0.99
N ALA A 2 -12.35 5.92 0.26
CA ALA A 2 -11.11 6.21 1.01
C ALA A 2 -9.83 5.65 0.36
N ILE A 3 -9.84 4.37 -0.02
CA ILE A 3 -8.68 3.71 -0.67
C ILE A 3 -8.31 4.41 -1.99
N ALA A 4 -9.30 4.72 -2.83
CA ALA A 4 -9.07 5.44 -4.08
C ALA A 4 -8.45 6.83 -3.84
N ARG A 5 -8.89 7.57 -2.81
CA ARG A 5 -8.29 8.86 -2.43
C ARG A 5 -6.85 8.70 -1.97
N MET A 6 -6.55 7.68 -1.17
CA MET A 6 -5.19 7.41 -0.71
C MET A 6 -4.26 7.05 -1.88
N ARG A 7 -4.73 6.24 -2.82
CA ARG A 7 -3.98 5.90 -4.04
C ARG A 7 -3.63 7.13 -4.86
N ASN A 8 -4.59 8.03 -5.08
CA ASN A 8 -4.33 9.27 -5.81
C ASN A 8 -3.32 10.15 -5.07
N ALA A 9 -3.50 10.34 -3.76
CA ALA A 9 -2.59 11.12 -2.94
C ALA A 9 -1.15 10.57 -2.98
N LEU A 10 -0.99 9.24 -2.86
CA LEU A 10 0.31 8.58 -2.94
C LEU A 10 0.94 8.71 -4.34
N ALA A 11 0.15 8.61 -5.40
CA ALA A 11 0.63 8.74 -6.78
C ALA A 11 1.09 10.18 -7.11
N GLU A 12 0.48 11.18 -6.49
CA GLU A 12 0.83 12.60 -6.65
C GLU A 12 1.92 13.06 -5.66
N THR A 13 2.27 12.25 -4.66
CA THR A 13 3.27 12.60 -3.66
C THR A 13 4.68 12.51 -4.24
N VAL A 14 5.40 13.64 -4.24
CA VAL A 14 6.79 13.73 -4.70
C VAL A 14 7.70 14.04 -3.52
N ILE A 15 8.70 13.18 -3.29
CA ILE A 15 9.75 13.36 -2.31
C ILE A 15 11.07 13.10 -3.01
N ASP A 16 11.96 14.09 -2.99
CA ASP A 16 13.30 14.02 -3.59
C ASP A 16 14.40 13.94 -2.52
N GLY A 17 15.55 13.39 -2.89
CA GLY A 17 16.74 13.31 -2.03
C GLY A 17 16.76 12.17 -1.01
N ILE A 18 15.64 11.46 -0.80
CA ILE A 18 15.57 10.28 0.07
C ILE A 18 14.67 9.18 -0.51
N LYS A 19 14.94 7.93 -0.13
CA LYS A 19 14.04 6.81 -0.43
C LYS A 19 12.84 6.83 0.52
N THR A 20 11.67 6.46 0.01
CA THR A 20 10.43 6.34 0.78
C THR A 20 9.78 4.99 0.51
N ASN A 21 8.83 4.60 1.36
CA ASN A 21 8.03 3.39 1.18
C ASN A 21 6.74 3.63 0.36
N ILE A 22 6.61 4.77 -0.33
CA ILE A 22 5.46 5.08 -1.20
C ILE A 22 5.15 3.93 -2.18
N PRO A 23 6.14 3.29 -2.84
CA PRO A 23 5.87 2.16 -3.72
C PRO A 23 5.17 0.99 -3.02
N LEU A 24 5.59 0.66 -1.79
CA LEU A 24 4.97 -0.39 -0.98
C LEU A 24 3.54 -0.01 -0.57
N GLN A 25 3.33 1.24 -0.16
CA GLN A 25 2.00 1.72 0.22
C GLN A 25 1.04 1.71 -0.98
N LEU A 26 1.50 2.10 -2.18
CA LEU A 26 0.71 2.01 -3.42
C LEU A 26 0.35 0.56 -3.76
N ASP A 27 1.28 -0.37 -3.63
CA ASP A 27 1.03 -1.80 -3.84
C ASP A 27 -0.04 -2.33 -2.87
N ILE A 28 0.03 -1.97 -1.59
CA ILE A 28 -0.99 -2.32 -0.59
C ILE A 28 -2.36 -1.73 -0.98
N MET A 29 -2.42 -0.47 -1.43
CA MET A 29 -3.69 0.15 -1.84
C MET A 29 -4.28 -0.46 -3.12
N ASN A 30 -3.44 -1.03 -3.99
CA ASN A 30 -3.85 -1.70 -5.22
C ASN A 30 -4.20 -3.19 -5.01
N ASP A 31 -3.89 -3.76 -3.84
CA ASP A 31 -4.17 -5.15 -3.51
C ASP A 31 -5.68 -5.39 -3.31
N GLU A 32 -6.23 -6.36 -4.05
CA GLU A 32 -7.65 -6.70 -3.98
C GLU A 32 -8.06 -7.23 -2.60
N HIS A 33 -7.22 -8.03 -1.92
CA HIS A 33 -7.53 -8.54 -0.58
C HIS A 33 -7.57 -7.41 0.44
N PHE A 34 -6.68 -6.43 0.31
CA PHE A 34 -6.72 -5.24 1.15
C PHE A 34 -7.96 -4.39 0.88
N GLN A 35 -8.37 -4.24 -0.39
CA GLN A 35 -9.56 -3.49 -0.79
C GLN A 35 -10.87 -4.11 -0.30
N HIS A 36 -10.97 -5.43 -0.30
CA HIS A 36 -12.14 -6.14 0.23
C HIS A 36 -12.22 -6.07 1.76
N GLY A 37 -11.14 -5.66 2.45
CA GLY A 37 -11.06 -5.60 3.90
C GLY A 37 -10.85 -6.97 4.55
N GLY A 38 -10.70 -6.99 5.88
CA GLY A 38 -10.50 -8.24 6.62
C GLY A 38 -9.07 -8.80 6.57
N ALA A 39 -8.10 -8.03 6.07
CA ALA A 39 -6.69 -8.38 6.19
C ALA A 39 -6.32 -8.57 7.68
N ASN A 40 -5.69 -9.69 7.99
CA ASN A 40 -5.21 -9.99 9.34
C ASN A 40 -3.80 -9.41 9.57
N ILE A 41 -3.28 -9.58 10.79
CA ILE A 41 -1.96 -9.06 11.17
C ILE A 41 -0.79 -9.66 10.37
N HIS A 42 -0.98 -10.82 9.72
CA HIS A 42 0.06 -11.50 8.93
C HIS A 42 -0.01 -11.17 7.43
N TYR A 43 -0.98 -10.38 6.99
CA TYR A 43 -1.16 -10.03 5.58
C TYR A 43 0.12 -9.48 4.96
N LEU A 44 0.77 -8.53 5.63
CA LEU A 44 1.96 -7.88 5.08
C LEU A 44 3.15 -8.83 4.99
N GLU A 45 3.36 -9.67 6.00
CA GLU A 45 4.45 -10.66 6.00
C GLU A 45 4.31 -11.65 4.84
N LYS A 46 3.09 -12.17 4.63
CA LYS A 46 2.80 -13.09 3.53
C LYS A 46 2.94 -12.43 2.17
N LYS A 47 2.45 -11.19 2.02
CA LYS A 47 2.56 -10.42 0.77
C LYS A 47 4.01 -10.16 0.39
N LEU A 48 4.88 -9.97 1.38
CA LEU A 48 6.32 -9.75 1.19
C LEU A 48 7.14 -11.06 1.10
N GLY A 49 6.50 -12.23 1.24
CA GLY A 49 7.19 -13.53 1.21
C GLY A 49 8.13 -13.76 2.40
N LEU A 50 7.81 -13.15 3.55
CA LEU A 50 8.61 -13.24 4.78
C LEU A 50 8.11 -14.32 5.74
N SER A 51 6.94 -14.94 5.44
CA SER A 51 6.34 -16.04 6.20
C SER A 51 5.59 -17.02 5.31
#